data_AF-A0A432F604-F1
#
_entry.id   AF-A0A432F604-F1
#
_cell.length_a   1.000
_cell.length_b   1.000
_cell.length_c   1.000
_cell.angle_alpha   90.00
_cell.angle_beta   90.00
_cell.angle_gamma   90.00
#
_symmetry.space_group_name_H-M   'P 1'
#
loop_
_entity.id
_entity.type
_entity.pdbx_description
1 polymer ?
#
loop_
_entity_poly.entity_id
_entity_poly.type
_entity_poly.pdbx_seq_one_letter_code
_entity_poly.pdbx_strand_id
1 'polypeptide(L)'
;MEIEDEKLTFYYNGNQDLESFQILQTALDIRGYYLVEFYNEFLIDIYMLLDDPESKHIAIDWDNTISADQDFFKNLIKQFQSAGYKPFVCTLRAPDRENIEEIRSILEKTNIAIYLTDGNPKREYMKELGVNVHLWIDDFYPGVCRETSSLLTRNSIE
;
A
#
# COMPACT_ATOMS: atom_id res chain seq x y z
N MET A 1 -19.72 4.45 24.61
CA MET A 1 -19.75 3.42 23.57
C MET A 1 -18.51 3.69 22.76
N GLU A 2 -17.41 3.05 23.15
CA GLU A 2 -16.19 3.08 22.34
C GLU A 2 -16.58 2.44 21.02
N ILE A 3 -16.44 3.18 19.93
CA ILE A 3 -16.48 2.60 18.60
C ILE A 3 -15.26 1.68 18.61
N GLU A 4 -15.48 0.36 18.55
CA GLU A 4 -14.40 -0.56 18.24
C GLU A 4 -13.80 -0.08 16.92
N ASP A 5 -12.54 0.38 16.95
CA ASP A 5 -11.81 0.67 15.73
C ASP A 5 -11.94 -0.55 14.81
N GLU A 6 -12.48 -0.32 13.62
CA GLU A 6 -12.71 -1.38 12.64
C GLU A 6 -11.36 -2.04 12.31
N LYS A 7 -11.28 -3.35 12.55
CA LYS A 7 -10.05 -4.10 12.31
C LYS A 7 -9.96 -4.43 10.83
N LEU A 8 -8.97 -3.85 10.18
CA LEU A 8 -8.66 -4.12 8.78
C LEU A 8 -8.09 -5.53 8.62
N THR A 9 -8.47 -6.17 7.52
CA THR A 9 -7.97 -7.47 7.06
C THR A 9 -7.09 -7.27 5.84
N PHE A 10 -5.81 -7.62 6.00
CA PHE A 10 -4.81 -7.52 4.96
C PHE A 10 -4.64 -8.87 4.25
N TYR A 11 -4.42 -8.83 2.95
CA TYR A 11 -4.07 -9.98 2.14
C TYR A 11 -2.61 -9.95 1.73
N TYR A 12 -1.90 -11.08 1.90
CA TYR A 12 -0.57 -11.29 1.34
C TYR A 12 -0.33 -12.76 1.02
N ASN A 13 0.10 -13.03 -0.21
CA ASN A 13 0.54 -14.36 -0.64
C ASN A 13 1.93 -14.31 -1.31
N GLY A 14 2.75 -13.31 -0.98
CA GLY A 14 4.11 -13.17 -1.50
C GLY A 14 5.15 -13.98 -0.71
N ASN A 15 6.42 -13.69 -0.96
CA ASN A 15 7.53 -14.31 -0.23
C ASN A 15 7.66 -13.76 1.21
N GLN A 16 7.29 -14.60 2.19
CA GLN A 16 7.30 -14.24 3.61
C GLN A 16 8.71 -14.14 4.23
N ASP A 17 9.76 -14.62 3.55
CA ASP A 17 11.14 -14.50 4.04
C ASP A 17 11.71 -13.08 3.83
N LEU A 18 10.99 -12.20 3.13
CA LEU A 18 11.43 -10.83 2.85
C LEU A 18 11.33 -9.94 4.10
N GLU A 19 12.33 -9.08 4.29
CA GLU A 19 12.36 -8.07 5.36
C GLU A 19 11.11 -7.16 5.33
N SER A 20 10.64 -6.80 4.14
CA SER A 20 9.42 -5.99 3.97
C SER A 20 8.18 -6.67 4.53
N PHE A 21 8.06 -7.98 4.38
CA PHE A 21 6.96 -8.76 4.97
C PHE A 21 7.09 -8.82 6.49
N GLN A 22 8.29 -9.04 7.03
CA GLN A 22 8.52 -9.07 8.48
C GLN A 22 8.15 -7.73 9.15
N ILE A 23 8.47 -6.60 8.50
CA ILE A 23 8.07 -5.26 8.94
C ILE A 23 6.54 -5.15 8.97
N LEU A 24 5.87 -5.57 7.90
CA LEU A 24 4.40 -5.55 7.82
C LEU A 24 3.76 -6.40 8.90
N GLN A 25 4.14 -7.67 9.00
CA GLN A 25 3.60 -8.60 9.98
C GLN A 25 3.73 -8.03 11.40
N THR A 26 4.91 -7.51 11.74
CA THR A 26 5.15 -6.89 13.05
C THR A 26 4.22 -5.70 13.28
N ALA A 27 4.04 -4.82 12.28
CA ALA A 27 3.16 -3.67 12.38
C ALA A 27 1.68 -4.08 12.54
N LEU A 28 1.23 -5.08 11.77
CA LEU A 28 -0.12 -5.62 11.84
C LEU A 28 -0.40 -6.24 13.22
N ASP A 29 0.54 -7.04 13.73
CA ASP A 29 0.43 -7.68 15.05
C ASP A 29 0.34 -6.65 16.18
N ILE A 30 1.16 -5.60 16.12
CA ILE A 30 1.12 -4.49 17.10
C ILE A 30 -0.21 -3.76 17.06
N ARG A 31 -0.77 -3.51 15.87
CA ARG A 31 -2.06 -2.82 15.71
C ARG A 31 -3.25 -3.72 16.04
N GLY A 32 -3.08 -5.04 15.94
CA GLY A 32 -4.14 -6.04 16.11
C GLY A 32 -5.00 -6.25 14.87
N TYR A 33 -4.45 -5.99 13.69
CA TYR A 33 -5.06 -6.25 12.39
C TYR A 33 -4.91 -7.71 11.96
N TYR A 34 -5.74 -8.12 11.00
CA TYR A 34 -5.73 -9.49 10.49
C TYR A 34 -4.86 -9.60 9.25
N LEU A 35 -4.16 -10.72 9.12
CA LEU A 35 -3.50 -11.12 7.88
C LEU A 35 -4.12 -12.43 7.40
N VAL A 36 -4.49 -12.47 6.12
CA VAL A 36 -4.95 -13.67 5.43
C VAL A 36 -4.08 -13.96 4.22
N GLU A 37 -3.86 -15.25 3.95
CA GLU A 37 -3.05 -15.72 2.83
C GLU A 37 -3.89 -16.27 1.68
N PHE A 38 -5.21 -16.39 1.86
CA PHE A 38 -6.13 -16.86 0.83
C PHE A 38 -6.93 -15.68 0.27
N TYR A 39 -7.08 -15.65 -1.04
CA TYR A 39 -7.83 -14.60 -1.70
C TYR A 39 -9.34 -14.81 -1.50
N ASN A 40 -10.00 -13.81 -0.92
CA ASN A 40 -11.45 -13.68 -0.84
C ASN A 40 -11.78 -12.19 -0.80
N GLU A 41 -12.20 -11.63 -1.92
CA GLU A 41 -12.48 -10.20 -2.08
C GLU A 41 -13.50 -9.64 -1.07
N PHE A 42 -14.38 -10.49 -0.52
CA PHE A 42 -15.40 -10.08 0.46
C PHE A 42 -14.87 -9.98 1.90
N LEU A 43 -13.64 -10.44 2.15
CA LEU A 43 -13.01 -10.42 3.47
C LEU A 43 -11.81 -9.48 3.54
N ILE A 44 -11.28 -9.05 2.39
CA ILE A 44 -10.02 -8.30 2.31
C ILE A 44 -10.33 -6.82 2.20
N ASP A 45 -9.77 -6.05 3.14
CA ASP A 45 -9.82 -4.59 3.08
C ASP A 45 -8.62 -4.04 2.33
N ILE A 46 -7.42 -4.60 2.55
CA ILE A 46 -6.16 -4.10 1.97
C ILE A 46 -5.37 -5.24 1.33
N TYR A 47 -4.98 -5.05 0.07
CA TYR A 47 -4.10 -5.94 -0.68
C TYR A 47 -2.64 -5.53 -0.53
N MET A 48 -1.78 -6.49 -0.18
CA MET A 48 -0.33 -6.34 -0.21
C MET A 48 0.25 -7.17 -1.36
N LEU A 49 0.59 -6.52 -2.47
CA LEU A 49 0.99 -7.20 -3.71
C LEU A 49 2.49 -7.04 -3.96
N LEU A 50 3.24 -8.13 -3.84
CA LEU A 50 4.67 -8.17 -4.14
C LEU A 50 4.89 -8.11 -5.66
N ASP A 51 5.72 -7.18 -6.14
CA ASP A 51 5.99 -7.00 -7.58
C ASP A 51 7.46 -7.21 -7.96
N ASP A 52 8.37 -6.31 -7.57
CA ASP A 52 9.82 -6.42 -7.84
C ASP A 52 10.63 -6.54 -6.52
N PRO A 53 10.97 -7.78 -6.08
CA PRO A 53 11.67 -8.02 -4.82
C PRO A 53 13.00 -7.26 -4.66
N GLU A 54 13.66 -6.87 -5.76
CA GLU A 54 14.94 -6.15 -5.74
C GLU A 54 14.77 -4.63 -5.55
N SER A 55 13.57 -4.10 -5.79
CA SER A 55 13.28 -2.69 -5.57
C SER A 55 13.22 -2.34 -4.08
N LYS A 56 13.44 -1.06 -3.77
CA LYS A 56 13.24 -0.49 -2.43
C LYS A 56 11.98 0.36 -2.31
N HIS A 57 11.19 0.49 -3.37
CA HIS A 57 10.02 1.36 -3.39
C HIS A 57 8.76 0.69 -2.85
N ILE A 58 8.10 1.30 -1.86
CA ILE A 58 6.82 0.80 -1.32
C ILE A 58 5.73 1.79 -1.75
N ALA A 59 4.79 1.35 -2.58
CA ALA A 59 3.66 2.17 -3.00
C ALA A 59 2.49 1.94 -2.05
N ILE A 60 1.94 3.02 -1.50
CA ILE A 60 0.80 2.95 -0.57
C ILE A 60 -0.32 3.84 -1.13
N ASP A 61 -1.52 3.28 -1.26
CA ASP A 61 -2.68 4.08 -1.64
C ASP A 61 -3.12 5.05 -0.54
N TRP A 62 -3.86 6.07 -0.94
CA TRP A 62 -4.44 7.03 -0.01
C TRP A 62 -5.84 6.65 0.47
N ASP A 63 -6.79 6.47 -0.45
CA ASP A 63 -8.22 6.40 -0.15
C ASP A 63 -8.59 5.02 0.38
N ASN A 64 -9.31 4.94 1.50
CA ASN A 64 -9.59 3.69 2.24
C ASN A 64 -8.35 2.85 2.63
N THR A 65 -7.14 3.35 2.36
CA THR A 65 -5.86 2.76 2.77
C THR A 65 -5.26 3.64 3.87
N ILE A 66 -4.43 4.63 3.54
CA ILE A 66 -3.87 5.55 4.55
C ILE A 66 -4.98 6.30 5.28
N SER A 67 -6.05 6.70 4.59
CA SER A 67 -7.15 7.44 5.20
C SER A 67 -8.02 6.59 6.14
N ALA A 68 -7.97 5.26 6.04
CA ALA A 68 -8.69 4.35 6.94
C ALA A 68 -8.03 4.23 8.33
N ASP A 69 -6.69 4.25 8.41
CA ASP A 69 -5.96 4.38 9.68
C ASP A 69 -4.64 5.13 9.51
N GLN A 70 -4.72 6.45 9.63
CA GLN A 70 -3.59 7.33 9.41
C GLN A 70 -2.42 7.08 10.38
N ASP A 71 -2.70 6.69 11.63
CA ASP A 71 -1.67 6.51 12.64
C ASP A 71 -0.90 5.21 12.42
N PHE A 72 -1.60 4.12 12.09
CA PHE A 72 -0.99 2.87 11.65
C PHE A 72 -0.07 3.11 10.46
N PHE A 73 -0.59 3.72 9.38
CA PHE A 73 0.19 3.90 8.16
C PHE A 73 1.36 4.88 8.33
N LYS A 74 1.23 5.94 9.14
CA LYS A 74 2.37 6.82 9.49
C LYS A 74 3.49 6.06 10.20
N ASN A 75 3.14 5.15 11.10
CA ASN A 75 4.12 4.33 11.81
C ASN A 75 4.75 3.29 10.88
N LEU A 76 3.96 2.66 10.02
CA LEU A 76 4.45 1.71 9.02
C LEU A 76 5.43 2.37 8.04
N ILE A 77 5.12 3.57 7.54
CA ILE A 77 6.01 4.37 6.68
C ILE A 77 7.36 4.60 7.36
N LYS A 78 7.38 5.00 8.64
CA LYS A 78 8.62 5.21 9.40
C LYS A 78 9.43 3.93 9.57
N GLN A 79 8.78 2.80 9.81
CA GLN A 79 9.44 1.49 9.92
C GLN A 79 10.12 1.12 8.59
N PHE A 80 9.41 1.25 7.47
CA PHE A 80 9.99 1.04 6.14
C PHE A 80 11.19 1.97 5.87
N GLN A 81 11.07 3.27 6.17
CA GLN A 81 12.17 4.22 6.01
C GLN A 81 13.38 3.83 6.88
N SER A 82 13.16 3.37 8.11
CA SER A 82 14.23 2.95 9.03
C SER A 82 14.97 1.71 8.52
N ALA A 83 14.29 0.85 7.77
CA ALA A 83 14.86 -0.32 7.09
C ALA A 83 15.45 0.01 5.70
N GLY A 84 15.50 1.28 5.30
CA GLY A 84 16.10 1.72 4.03
C GLY A 84 15.19 1.56 2.81
N TYR A 85 13.91 1.24 2.99
CA TYR A 85 12.91 1.33 1.94
C TYR A 85 12.52 2.79 1.66
N LYS A 86 11.91 3.02 0.50
CA LYS A 86 11.49 4.32 -0.02
C LYS A 86 9.97 4.31 -0.23
N PRO A 87 9.19 4.42 0.85
CA PRO A 87 7.73 4.52 0.73
C PRO A 87 7.32 5.82 0.01
N PHE A 88 6.22 5.75 -0.72
CA PHE A 88 5.54 6.89 -1.33
C PHE A 88 4.04 6.65 -1.41
N VAL A 89 3.26 7.74 -1.50
CA VAL A 89 1.83 7.67 -1.79
C VAL A 89 1.62 7.56 -3.29
N CYS A 90 0.74 6.67 -3.72
CA CYS A 90 0.29 6.56 -5.11
C CYS A 90 -1.22 6.39 -5.16
N THR A 91 -1.93 7.44 -5.59
CA THR A 91 -3.40 7.50 -5.56
C THR A 91 -3.98 7.79 -6.93
N LEU A 92 -5.20 7.32 -7.18
CA LEU A 92 -5.97 7.62 -8.38
C LEU A 92 -6.50 9.05 -8.43
N ARG A 93 -6.38 9.82 -7.34
CA ARG A 93 -6.81 11.22 -7.28
C ARG A 93 -6.17 12.08 -8.38
N ALA A 94 -6.89 13.14 -8.76
CA ALA A 94 -6.43 14.12 -9.73
C ALA A 94 -5.27 14.97 -9.16
N PRO A 95 -4.32 15.44 -9.99
CA PRO A 95 -3.15 16.22 -9.57
C PRO A 95 -3.49 17.69 -9.26
N ASP A 96 -4.56 17.92 -8.52
CA ASP A 96 -4.92 19.24 -8.02
C ASP A 96 -4.18 19.59 -6.73
N ARG A 97 -4.19 20.88 -6.40
CA ARG A 97 -3.49 21.41 -5.23
C ARG A 97 -4.10 20.93 -3.92
N GLU A 98 -5.42 20.80 -3.87
CA GLU A 98 -6.16 20.46 -2.66
C GLU A 98 -5.84 19.02 -2.22
N ASN A 99 -5.82 18.05 -3.15
CA ASN A 99 -5.43 16.67 -2.87
C ASN A 99 -3.99 16.58 -2.35
N ILE A 100 -3.06 17.31 -2.96
CA ILE A 100 -1.66 17.32 -2.50
C ILE A 100 -1.55 17.93 -1.09
N GLU A 101 -2.23 19.04 -0.83
CA GLU A 101 -2.17 19.72 0.47
C GLU A 101 -2.81 18.88 1.58
N GLU A 102 -3.93 18.19 1.30
CA GLU A 102 -4.57 17.24 2.22
C GLU A 102 -3.57 16.15 2.63
N ILE A 103 -3.04 15.41 1.64
CA ILE A 103 -2.12 14.30 1.88
C ILE A 103 -0.88 14.77 2.63
N ARG A 104 -0.30 15.91 2.21
CA ARG A 104 0.89 16.49 2.87
C ARG A 104 0.61 16.91 4.31
N SER A 105 -0.55 17.47 4.60
CA SER A 105 -0.89 17.93 5.96
C SER A 105 -0.97 16.76 6.93
N ILE A 106 -1.54 15.64 6.50
CA ILE A 106 -1.65 14.43 7.31
C ILE A 106 -0.30 13.75 7.46
N LEU A 107 0.50 13.71 6.39
CA LEU A 107 1.79 13.03 6.33
C LEU A 107 3.00 13.95 6.58
N GLU A 108 2.81 15.14 7.16
CA GLU A 108 3.82 16.21 7.19
C GLU A 108 5.21 15.79 7.71
N LYS A 109 5.27 14.79 8.61
CA LYS A 109 6.52 14.31 9.25
C LYS A 109 7.16 13.11 8.56
N THR A 110 6.53 12.52 7.55
CA THR A 110 7.07 11.33 6.87
C THR A 110 8.00 11.69 5.71
N ASN A 111 7.86 12.88 5.12
CA ASN A 111 8.68 13.36 4.01
C ASN A 111 8.79 12.34 2.85
N ILE A 112 7.66 11.75 2.45
CA ILE A 112 7.57 10.82 1.33
C ILE A 112 7.05 11.49 0.06
N ALA A 113 7.37 10.92 -1.10
CA ALA A 113 6.81 11.38 -2.37
C ALA A 113 5.31 11.08 -2.46
N ILE A 114 4.59 11.89 -3.25
CA ILE A 114 3.16 11.73 -3.53
C ILE A 114 2.98 11.74 -5.04
N TYR A 115 2.42 10.66 -5.57
CA TYR A 115 2.09 10.50 -6.98
C TYR A 115 0.56 10.45 -7.14
N LEU A 116 0.03 11.35 -7.97
CA LEU A 116 -1.38 11.44 -8.30
C LEU A 116 -1.52 11.02 -9.76
N THR A 117 -2.19 9.90 -10.01
CA THR A 117 -2.19 9.26 -11.32
C THR A 117 -3.31 9.75 -12.23
N ASP A 118 -4.22 10.59 -11.73
CA ASP A 118 -5.37 11.10 -12.50
C ASP A 118 -6.22 9.96 -13.10
N GLY A 119 -6.52 8.96 -12.28
CA GLY A 119 -7.27 7.76 -12.67
C GLY A 119 -6.49 6.73 -13.51
N ASN A 120 -5.23 6.99 -13.87
CA ASN A 120 -4.43 6.01 -14.62
C ASN A 120 -3.98 4.85 -13.71
N PRO A 121 -3.91 3.60 -14.22
CA PRO A 121 -3.43 2.45 -13.46
C PRO A 121 -2.04 2.70 -12.88
N LYS A 122 -1.91 2.58 -11.55
CA LYS A 122 -0.73 3.03 -10.80
C LYS A 122 0.55 2.33 -11.25
N ARG A 123 0.50 1.02 -11.50
CA ARG A 123 1.66 0.24 -11.92
C ARG A 123 2.21 0.67 -13.27
N GLU A 124 1.34 0.96 -14.24
CA GLU A 124 1.73 1.45 -15.56
C GLU A 124 2.33 2.86 -15.44
N TYR A 125 1.65 3.76 -14.72
CA TYR A 125 2.09 5.13 -14.45
C TYR A 125 3.49 5.18 -13.79
N MET A 126 3.73 4.38 -12.74
CA MET A 126 5.03 4.36 -12.05
C MET A 126 6.14 3.80 -12.95
N LYS A 127 5.83 2.82 -13.80
CA LYS A 127 6.79 2.26 -14.75
C LYS A 127 7.21 3.27 -15.81
N GLU A 128 6.28 4.09 -16.30
CA GLU A 128 6.59 5.18 -17.24
C GLU A 128 7.53 6.23 -16.63
N LEU A 129 7.45 6.45 -15.32
CA LEU A 129 8.37 7.29 -14.56
C LEU A 129 9.72 6.60 -14.24
N GLY A 130 9.91 5.35 -14.65
CA GLY A 130 11.13 4.58 -14.36
C GLY A 130 11.24 4.11 -12.91
N VAL A 131 10.12 4.04 -12.19
CA VAL A 131 10.05 3.58 -10.80
C VAL A 131 9.52 2.16 -10.76
N ASN A 132 10.40 1.19 -10.50
CA ASN A 132 9.98 -0.17 -10.18
C ASN A 132 9.51 -0.23 -8.72
N VAL A 133 8.37 -0.86 -8.47
CA VAL A 133 7.77 -0.98 -7.14
C VAL A 133 8.06 -2.36 -6.56
N HIS A 134 8.49 -2.38 -5.30
CA HIS A 134 8.71 -3.61 -4.55
C HIS A 134 7.38 -4.23 -4.10
N LEU A 135 6.56 -3.42 -3.44
CA LEU A 135 5.33 -3.83 -2.82
C LEU A 135 4.28 -2.73 -3.01
N TRP A 136 3.08 -3.14 -3.39
CA TRP A 136 1.87 -2.31 -3.40
C TRP A 136 1.04 -2.59 -2.16
N ILE A 137 0.53 -1.54 -1.50
CA ILE A 137 -0.41 -1.62 -0.39
C ILE A 137 -1.62 -0.77 -0.77
N ASP A 138 -2.74 -1.42 -1.07
CA ASP A 138 -3.87 -0.79 -1.77
C ASP A 138 -5.18 -1.49 -1.40
N ASP A 139 -6.26 -0.74 -1.17
CA ASP A 139 -7.61 -1.30 -0.96
C ASP A 139 -8.22 -1.80 -2.27
N PHE A 140 -7.73 -1.31 -3.41
CA PHE A 140 -8.33 -1.56 -4.70
C PHE A 140 -7.29 -1.96 -5.74
N TYR A 141 -6.95 -3.27 -5.80
CA TYR A 141 -5.99 -3.79 -6.76
C TYR A 141 -6.30 -3.47 -8.24
N PRO A 142 -7.57 -3.30 -8.70
CA PRO A 142 -7.82 -2.86 -10.07
C PRO A 142 -7.32 -1.43 -10.37
N GLY A 143 -7.15 -0.60 -9.32
CA GLY A 143 -6.46 0.69 -9.41
C GLY A 143 -4.94 0.56 -9.56
N VAL A 144 -4.36 -0.54 -9.07
CA VAL A 144 -2.93 -0.85 -9.24
C VAL A 144 -2.64 -1.35 -10.65
N CYS A 145 -3.39 -2.36 -11.11
CA CYS A 145 -3.14 -3.02 -12.39
C CYS A 145 -4.42 -3.64 -12.98
N ARG A 146 -4.37 -3.95 -14.28
CA ARG A 146 -5.48 -4.61 -14.98
C ARG A 146 -5.67 -6.06 -14.49
N GLU A 147 -6.89 -6.58 -14.57
CA GLU A 147 -7.27 -7.93 -14.10
C GLU A 147 -6.44 -9.09 -14.67
N THR A 148 -5.87 -8.95 -15.87
CA THR A 148 -5.02 -9.98 -16.49
C THR A 148 -3.53 -9.76 -16.24
N SER A 149 -3.17 -8.90 -15.29
CA SER A 149 -1.77 -8.58 -15.00
C SER A 149 -1.05 -9.77 -14.39
N SER A 150 0.17 -10.02 -14.85
CA SER A 150 1.08 -10.99 -14.22
C SER A 150 1.36 -10.68 -12.74
N LEU A 151 1.06 -9.46 -12.27
CA LEU A 151 1.14 -9.12 -10.85
C LEU A 151 0.11 -9.92 -10.02
N LEU A 152 -1.13 -10.02 -10.48
CA LEU A 152 -2.20 -10.70 -9.74
C LEU A 152 -1.93 -12.20 -9.65
N THR A 153 -1.59 -12.84 -10.77
CA THR A 153 -1.22 -14.26 -10.79
C THR A 153 -0.01 -14.57 -9.90
N ARG A 154 1.00 -13.68 -9.84
CA ARG A 154 2.16 -13.84 -8.94
C ARG A 154 1.81 -13.72 -7.46
N ASN A 155 0.69 -13.06 -7.15
CA ASN A 155 0.16 -12.91 -5.80
C ASN A 155 -1.07 -13.79 -5.58
N SER A 156 -1.25 -14.87 -6.35
CA SER A 156 -2.32 -15.86 -6.17
C SER A 156 -3.75 -15.26 -6.18
N ILE A 157 -3.96 -14.22 -6.98
CA ILE A 157 -5.28 -13.66 -7.29
C ILE A 157 -5.65 -14.15 -8.70
N GLU A 158 -6.74 -14.91 -8.80
CA GLU A 158 -7.27 -15.54 -10.02
C GLU A 158 -8.59 -14.91 -10.47
#